data_AF-A0A2K6TJI2-F1
#
_entry.id   AF-A0A2K6TJI2-F1
#
_cell.length_a   1.000
_cell.length_b   1.000
_cell.length_c   1.000
_cell.angle_alpha   90.00
_cell.angle_beta   90.00
_cell.angle_gamma   90.00
#
_symmetry.space_group_name_H-M   'P 1'
#
loop_
_entity.id
_entity.type
_entity.pdbx_description
1 polymer ?
#
loop_
_entity_poly.entity_id
_entity_poly.type
_entity_poly.pdbx_seq_one_letter_code
_entity_poly.pdbx_strand_id
1 'polypeptide(L)'
;YIKRGTFIEFRNGMLNVSCSQERIEFYELDKKENIRQKFVADLQKEFAGKGLTFSTGGQISFDVFPDGWDKRYCLRRVENDSYRTIHFFGDKTMPGGNDHEIVTDPRTVGHPVMAPEDTRRICCEELF
;
A
#
# COMPACT_ATOMS: atom_id res chain seq x y z
N TYR A 1 24.89 8.30 11.34
CA TYR A 1 23.71 8.63 10.53
C TYR A 1 22.96 9.77 11.19
N ILE A 2 22.99 10.96 10.59
CA ILE A 2 22.22 12.11 11.07
C ILE A 2 20.80 11.96 10.53
N LYS A 3 19.83 11.67 11.40
CA LYS A 3 18.42 11.65 11.02
C LYS A 3 17.94 13.10 10.78
N ARG A 4 17.46 13.43 9.57
CA ARG A 4 16.93 14.78 9.23
C ARG A 4 15.42 14.73 8.94
N GLY A 5 14.68 15.70 9.50
CA GLY A 5 13.37 16.29 9.14
C GLY A 5 12.18 15.45 8.61
N THR A 6 10.98 15.71 9.19
CA THR A 6 9.63 15.15 8.90
C THR A 6 9.53 13.62 9.05
N PHE A 7 9.77 13.14 10.26
CA PHE A 7 9.60 11.73 10.60
C PHE A 7 8.14 11.28 10.67
N ILE A 8 7.22 12.22 10.93
CA ILE A 8 5.79 11.97 11.00
C ILE A 8 5.11 13.09 10.22
N GLU A 9 4.40 12.71 9.16
CA GLU A 9 3.60 13.61 8.34
C GLU A 9 2.12 13.26 8.53
N PHE A 10 1.33 14.25 8.96
CA PHE A 10 -0.13 14.12 9.06
C PHE A 10 -0.77 14.42 7.70
N ARG A 11 -1.51 13.45 7.17
CA ARG A 11 -2.33 13.60 5.97
C ARG A 11 -3.81 13.45 6.33
N ASN A 12 -4.70 13.86 5.43
CA ASN A 12 -6.14 13.85 5.67
C ASN A 12 -6.74 12.48 6.04
N GLY A 13 -6.06 11.38 5.73
CA GLY A 13 -6.56 10.04 6.08
C GLY A 13 -5.50 9.04 6.54
N MET A 14 -4.28 9.50 6.81
CA MET A 14 -3.20 8.63 7.25
C MET A 14 -2.06 9.44 7.88
N LEU A 15 -1.22 8.75 8.64
CA LEU A 15 0.08 9.21 9.07
C LEU A 15 1.14 8.56 8.19
N ASN A 16 2.03 9.34 7.57
CA ASN A 16 3.21 8.79 6.95
C ASN A 16 4.38 8.88 7.93
N VAL A 17 5.01 7.75 8.25
CA VAL A 17 6.18 7.69 9.12
C VAL A 17 7.42 7.46 8.25
N SER A 18 8.29 8.46 8.18
CA SER A 18 9.53 8.42 7.39
C SER A 18 10.74 8.13 8.26
N CYS A 19 11.58 7.18 7.85
CA CYS A 19 12.76 6.76 8.61
C CYS A 19 14.04 7.53 8.26
N SER A 20 14.12 8.12 7.05
CA SER A 20 15.25 8.92 6.58
C SER A 20 14.86 9.81 5.39
N GLN A 21 15.61 10.91 5.18
CA GLN A 21 15.55 11.73 3.96
C GLN A 21 16.48 11.22 2.84
N GLU A 22 17.52 10.45 3.20
CA GLU A 22 18.48 9.85 2.26
C GLU A 22 17.88 8.58 1.66
N ARG A 23 17.09 8.74 0.59
CA ARG A 23 16.22 7.68 0.06
C ARG A 23 16.95 6.42 -0.36
N ILE A 24 18.02 6.55 -1.13
CA ILE A 24 18.71 5.40 -1.73
C ILE A 24 19.50 4.64 -0.66
N GLU A 25 20.30 5.34 0.14
CA GLU A 25 21.11 4.72 1.19
C GLU A 25 20.25 4.04 2.24
N PHE A 26 19.17 4.69 2.68
CA PHE A 26 18.24 4.07 3.60
C PHE A 26 17.55 2.86 2.99
N TYR A 27 17.15 2.91 1.71
CA TYR A 27 16.47 1.79 1.07
C TYR A 27 17.36 0.55 0.99
N GLU A 28 18.64 0.70 0.66
CA GLU A 28 19.58 -0.42 0.63
C GLU A 28 19.89 -0.94 2.05
N LEU A 29 20.00 -0.05 3.04
CA LEU A 29 20.13 -0.46 4.44
C LEU A 29 18.88 -1.19 4.95
N ASP A 30 17.69 -0.68 4.63
CA ASP A 30 16.41 -1.23 5.04
C ASP A 30 16.18 -2.62 4.45
N LYS A 31 16.55 -2.85 3.18
CA LYS A 31 16.53 -4.19 2.58
C LYS A 31 17.42 -5.18 3.33
N LYS A 32 18.59 -4.74 3.79
CA LYS A 32 19.55 -5.59 4.50
C LYS A 32 19.11 -5.88 5.93
N GLU A 33 18.64 -4.86 6.63
CA GLU A 33 18.41 -4.90 8.08
C GLU A 33 16.92 -5.07 8.46
N ASN A 34 16.00 -4.99 7.48
CA ASN A 34 14.54 -5.05 7.63
C ASN A 34 14.00 -4.05 8.66
N ILE A 35 14.50 -2.81 8.61
CA ILE A 35 14.24 -1.78 9.63
C ILE A 35 12.75 -1.45 9.70
N ARG A 36 12.13 -1.11 8.56
CA ARG A 36 10.70 -0.77 8.49
C ARG A 36 9.82 -1.96 8.84
N GLN A 37 10.18 -3.17 8.42
CA GLN A 37 9.41 -4.36 8.75
C GLN A 37 9.39 -4.65 10.26
N LYS A 38 10.55 -4.56 10.92
CA LYS A 38 10.65 -4.72 12.38
C LYS A 38 9.85 -3.64 13.10
N PHE A 39 9.97 -2.39 12.66
CA PHE A 39 9.24 -1.27 13.25
C PHE A 39 7.72 -1.44 13.09
N VAL A 40 7.25 -1.82 11.90
CA VAL A 40 5.83 -2.11 11.66
C VAL A 40 5.34 -3.27 12.54
N ALA A 41 6.13 -4.34 12.69
CA ALA A 41 5.77 -5.47 13.56
C ALA A 41 5.64 -5.06 15.03
N ASP A 42 6.54 -4.22 15.53
CA ASP A 42 6.47 -3.69 16.91
C ASP A 42 5.22 -2.82 17.09
N LEU A 43 4.89 -1.97 16.12
CA LEU A 43 3.68 -1.13 16.16
C LEU A 43 2.39 -1.96 16.07
N GLN A 44 2.35 -2.99 15.21
CA GLN A 44 1.22 -3.90 15.12
C GLN A 44 0.97 -4.63 16.45
N LYS A 45 2.04 -5.01 17.15
CA LYS A 45 1.94 -5.63 18.48
C LYS A 45 1.44 -4.65 19.54
N GLU A 46 1.99 -3.43 19.57
CA GLU A 46 1.65 -2.40 20.56
C GLU A 46 0.22 -1.85 20.38
N PHE A 47 -0.24 -1.76 19.14
CA PHE A 47 -1.56 -1.24 18.78
C PHE A 47 -2.56 -2.35 18.40
N ALA A 48 -2.26 -3.61 18.75
CA ALA A 48 -3.14 -4.74 18.49
C ALA A 48 -4.56 -4.48 19.05
N GLY A 49 -5.58 -4.67 18.20
CA GLY A 49 -6.98 -4.46 18.56
C GLY A 49 -7.44 -2.99 18.59
N LYS A 50 -6.58 -2.03 18.23
CA LYS A 50 -6.94 -0.59 18.22
C LYS A 50 -7.42 -0.08 16.85
N GLY A 51 -7.65 -0.97 15.88
CA GLY A 51 -8.21 -0.61 14.58
C GLY A 51 -7.25 0.15 13.67
N LEU A 52 -5.94 -0.14 13.75
CA LEU A 52 -4.90 0.50 12.94
C LEU A 52 -4.21 -0.52 12.03
N THR A 53 -4.09 -0.15 10.77
CA THR A 53 -3.34 -0.87 9.74
C THR A 53 -2.05 -0.11 9.41
N PHE A 54 -1.00 -0.88 9.13
CA PHE A 54 0.34 -0.37 8.81
C PHE A 54 0.78 -0.94 7.46
N SER A 55 1.08 -0.09 6.48
CA SER A 55 1.50 -0.51 5.14
C SER A 55 2.86 0.06 4.79
N THR A 56 3.82 -0.79 4.45
CA THR A 56 5.11 -0.32 3.94
C THR A 56 4.96 0.20 2.51
N GLY A 57 5.45 1.40 2.25
CA GLY A 57 5.24 2.13 1.00
C GLY A 57 6.51 2.83 0.54
N GLY A 58 6.85 2.70 -0.74
CA GLY A 58 8.03 3.33 -1.31
C GLY A 58 9.35 2.91 -0.65
N GLN A 59 10.32 3.82 -0.61
CA GLN A 59 11.71 3.52 -0.24
C GLN A 59 12.06 3.80 1.23
N ILE A 60 11.35 4.70 1.90
CA ILE A 60 11.79 5.28 3.18
C ILE A 60 10.72 5.33 4.27
N SER A 61 9.47 5.02 3.94
CA SER A 61 8.34 5.24 4.84
C SER A 61 7.38 4.07 4.86
N PHE A 62 6.43 4.17 5.79
CA PHE A 62 5.24 3.36 5.87
C PHE A 62 4.07 4.25 6.29
N ASP A 63 2.87 3.87 5.87
CA ASP A 63 1.63 4.58 6.20
C ASP A 63 0.92 3.88 7.37
N VAL A 64 0.28 4.67 8.21
CA VAL A 64 -0.58 4.24 9.30
C VAL A 64 -1.96 4.83 9.09
N PHE A 65 -2.98 3.98 9.06
CA PHE A 65 -4.35 4.39 8.78
C PHE A 65 -5.35 3.48 9.51
N PRO A 66 -6.60 3.93 9.71
CA PRO A 66 -7.63 3.08 10.30
C PRO A 66 -7.91 1.84 9.46
N ASP A 67 -8.27 0.72 10.09
CA ASP A 67 -8.60 -0.51 9.39
C ASP A 67 -9.69 -0.28 8.31
N GLY A 68 -9.47 -0.84 7.11
CA GLY A 68 -10.37 -0.66 5.96
C GLY A 68 -10.24 0.69 5.25
N TRP A 69 -9.20 1.48 5.56
CA TRP A 69 -8.78 2.66 4.79
C TRP A 69 -7.67 2.36 3.78
N ASP A 70 -7.42 1.07 3.51
CA ASP A 70 -6.66 0.63 2.33
C ASP A 70 -7.40 0.98 1.02
N LYS A 71 -6.86 0.56 -0.13
CA LYS A 71 -7.42 0.90 -1.44
C LYS A 71 -8.89 0.49 -1.61
N ARG A 72 -9.40 -0.50 -0.88
CA ARG A 72 -10.83 -0.86 -0.87
C ARG A 72 -11.74 0.28 -0.39
N TYR A 73 -11.21 1.31 0.28
CA TYR A 73 -11.96 2.49 0.68
C TYR A 73 -12.71 3.09 -0.52
N CYS A 74 -12.09 3.15 -1.70
CA CYS A 74 -12.71 3.73 -2.88
C CYS A 74 -13.90 2.91 -3.40
N LEU A 75 -13.94 1.60 -3.15
CA LEU A 75 -15.02 0.72 -3.61
C LEU A 75 -16.37 1.12 -3.00
N ARG A 76 -16.39 1.68 -1.79
CA ARG A 76 -17.62 2.20 -1.16
C ARG A 76 -18.24 3.38 -1.90
N ARG A 77 -17.47 4.09 -2.72
CA ARG A 77 -17.99 5.21 -3.53
C ARG A 77 -18.63 4.76 -4.83
N VAL A 78 -18.18 3.63 -5.36
CA VAL A 78 -18.64 3.08 -6.65
C VAL A 78 -19.60 1.89 -6.49
N GLU A 79 -19.85 1.42 -5.27
CA GLU A 79 -20.75 0.29 -5.01
C GLU A 79 -22.20 0.57 -5.43
N ASN A 80 -22.62 1.84 -5.35
CA ASN A 80 -23.97 2.29 -5.72
C ASN A 80 -24.04 2.68 -7.20
N ASP A 81 -22.91 2.73 -7.89
CA ASP A 81 -22.88 2.92 -9.32
C ASP A 81 -23.25 1.58 -9.98
N SER A 82 -24.01 1.63 -11.07
CA SER A 82 -24.51 0.42 -11.74
C SER A 82 -23.44 -0.27 -12.61
N TYR A 83 -22.24 -0.49 -12.06
CA TYR A 83 -21.16 -1.21 -12.72
C TYR A 83 -21.42 -2.72 -12.66
N ARG A 84 -21.43 -3.38 -13.82
CA ARG A 84 -21.51 -4.85 -13.89
C ARG A 84 -20.24 -5.53 -13.38
N THR A 85 -19.08 -4.93 -13.66
CA THR A 85 -17.76 -5.49 -13.34
C THR A 85 -16.80 -4.35 -13.05
N ILE A 86 -16.04 -4.45 -11.96
CA ILE A 86 -14.97 -3.51 -11.60
C ILE A 86 -13.65 -4.23 -11.83
N HIS A 87 -12.85 -3.76 -12.79
CA HIS A 87 -11.51 -4.29 -13.02
C HIS A 87 -10.48 -3.45 -12.26
N PHE A 88 -9.58 -4.10 -11.53
CA PHE A 88 -8.50 -3.44 -10.80
C PHE A 88 -7.14 -3.95 -11.28
N PHE A 89 -6.20 -3.06 -11.53
CA PHE A 89 -4.83 -3.39 -11.94
C PHE A 89 -3.85 -2.92 -10.87
N GLY A 90 -2.90 -3.77 -10.47
CA GLY A 90 -1.92 -3.43 -9.44
C GLY A 90 -0.62 -4.22 -9.56
N ASP A 91 0.48 -3.61 -9.14
CA ASP A 91 1.82 -4.22 -9.16
C ASP A 91 2.22 -4.83 -7.81
N LYS A 92 1.61 -4.40 -6.71
CA LYS A 92 1.94 -4.86 -5.35
C LYS A 92 0.82 -5.67 -4.74
N THR A 93 0.48 -6.78 -5.39
CA THR A 93 -0.73 -7.58 -5.11
C THR A 93 -0.51 -8.72 -4.11
N MET A 94 0.74 -9.06 -3.80
CA MET A 94 1.08 -10.09 -2.81
C MET A 94 0.81 -9.60 -1.38
N PRO A 95 0.58 -10.50 -0.39
CA PRO A 95 0.38 -10.11 1.00
C PRO A 95 1.44 -9.13 1.50
N GLY A 96 1.01 -7.99 2.05
CA GLY A 96 1.88 -6.89 2.49
C GLY A 96 2.16 -5.83 1.42
N GLY A 97 1.75 -6.04 0.17
CA GLY A 97 1.72 -5.02 -0.87
C GLY A 97 0.47 -4.15 -0.77
N ASN A 98 0.56 -2.89 -1.17
CA ASN A 98 -0.53 -1.92 -1.01
C ASN A 98 -1.68 -2.08 -2.01
N ASP A 99 -1.63 -3.04 -2.93
CA ASP A 99 -2.73 -3.44 -3.82
C ASP A 99 -3.43 -4.72 -3.35
N HIS A 100 -2.85 -5.45 -2.39
CA HIS A 100 -3.31 -6.79 -2.03
C HIS A 100 -4.78 -6.83 -1.66
N GLU A 101 -5.21 -5.93 -0.78
CA GLU A 101 -6.57 -5.92 -0.25
C GLU A 101 -7.61 -5.62 -1.34
N ILE A 102 -7.32 -4.71 -2.26
CA ILE A 102 -8.26 -4.36 -3.33
C ILE A 102 -8.25 -5.38 -4.45
N VAL A 103 -7.10 -5.96 -4.81
CA VAL A 103 -7.00 -7.02 -5.84
C VAL A 103 -7.75 -8.29 -5.42
N THR A 104 -7.78 -8.58 -4.13
CA THR A 104 -8.45 -9.75 -3.56
C THR A 104 -9.89 -9.46 -3.11
N ASP A 105 -10.36 -8.22 -3.22
CA ASP A 105 -11.73 -7.85 -2.84
C ASP A 105 -12.72 -8.48 -3.82
N PRO A 106 -13.77 -9.18 -3.34
CA PRO A 106 -14.73 -9.89 -4.19
C PRO A 106 -15.54 -8.97 -5.12
N ARG A 107 -15.54 -7.65 -4.88
CA ARG A 107 -16.17 -6.66 -5.76
C ARG A 107 -15.34 -6.36 -7.00
N THR A 108 -14.10 -6.83 -7.07
CA THR A 108 -13.18 -6.56 -8.18
C THR A 108 -12.76 -7.83 -8.91
N VAL A 109 -12.46 -7.68 -10.20
CA VAL A 109 -11.65 -8.61 -10.97
C VAL A 109 -10.22 -8.05 -10.98
N GLY A 110 -9.37 -8.62 -10.16
CA GLY A 110 -8.00 -8.17 -9.96
C GLY A 110 -7.03 -8.69 -11.05
N HIS A 111 -6.19 -7.79 -11.56
CA HIS A 111 -5.20 -8.02 -12.60
C HIS A 111 -3.79 -7.65 -12.07
N PRO A 112 -3.03 -8.62 -11.54
CA PRO A 112 -1.64 -8.40 -11.18
C PRO A 112 -0.80 -8.07 -12.41
N VAL A 113 -0.01 -7.01 -12.34
CA VAL A 113 0.87 -6.55 -13.43
C VAL A 113 2.29 -6.32 -12.92
N MET A 114 3.29 -6.50 -13.77
CA MET A 114 4.69 -6.24 -13.39
C MET A 114 5.22 -4.94 -13.98
N ALA A 115 4.63 -4.51 -15.10
CA ALA A 115 5.01 -3.28 -15.79
C ALA A 115 3.80 -2.64 -16.51
N PRO A 116 3.88 -1.35 -16.88
CA PRO A 116 2.83 -0.67 -17.64
C PRO A 116 2.41 -1.39 -18.93
N GLU A 117 3.34 -2.11 -19.55
CA GLU A 117 3.11 -2.89 -20.76
C GLU A 117 2.11 -4.05 -20.53
N ASP A 118 2.14 -4.68 -19.35
CA ASP A 118 1.21 -5.75 -18.98
C ASP A 118 -0.22 -5.19 -18.89
N THR A 119 -0.38 -4.03 -18.25
CA THR A 119 -1.67 -3.33 -18.18
C THR A 119 -2.21 -3.05 -19.58
N ARG A 120 -1.36 -2.56 -20.49
CA ARG A 120 -1.77 -2.31 -21.88
C ARG A 120 -2.19 -3.60 -22.57
N ARG A 121 -1.41 -4.67 -22.44
CA ARG A 121 -1.68 -5.98 -23.04
C ARG A 121 -3.04 -6.51 -22.59
N ILE A 122 -3.29 -6.56 -21.28
CA ILE A 122 -4.56 -7.07 -20.71
C ILE A 122 -5.74 -6.22 -21.19
N CYS A 123 -5.61 -4.88 -21.19
CA CYS A 123 -6.67 -4.00 -21.68
C CYS A 123 -6.98 -4.27 -23.16
N CYS A 124 -5.98 -4.36 -24.02
CA CYS A 124 -6.17 -4.46 -25.48
C CYS A 124 -6.48 -5.87 -26.00
N GLU A 125 -6.10 -6.91 -25.26
CA GLU A 125 -6.18 -8.29 -25.74
C GLU A 125 -7.20 -9.14 -24.97
N GLU A 126 -7.53 -8.77 -23.72
CA GLU A 126 -8.36 -9.61 -22.84
C GLU A 126 -9.70 -8.95 -22.45
N LEU A 127 -9.77 -7.62 -22.39
CA LEU A 127 -10.94 -6.91 -21.83
C LEU A 127 -11.76 -6.11 -22.84
N PHE A 128 -11.10 -5.41 -23.77
CA PHE A 128 -11.72 -4.50 -24.74
C PHE A 128 -11.44 -4.96 -26.18
#